data_AF-A0A7X3Q0W3-F1
#
_entry.id   AF-A0A7X3Q0W3-F1
#
_cell.length_a   1.000
_cell.length_b   1.000
_cell.length_c   1.000
_cell.angle_alpha   90.00
_cell.angle_beta   90.00
_cell.angle_gamma   90.00
#
_symmetry.space_group_name_H-M   'P 1'
#
loop_
_entity.id
_entity.type
_entity.pdbx_description
1 polymer ?
#
loop_
_entity_poly.entity_id
_entity_poly.type
_entity_poly.pdbx_seq_one_letter_code
_entity_poly.pdbx_strand_id
1 'polypeptide(L)'
;MSLRWRIMGATVLVVVLAVLISVAVGYYATQSRLGEFVDEIGDDEAVQLARNLSREYTASGGWDTADRALSEAGYSYGEAPGGEGSDDGEEDHLEALHRDPVRVVVVGSDGRVLTDNFSELLPGQPAPDLGGRREPVSDLTTNQPVGYVYVDVNREFL
;
A
#
# COMPACT_ATOMS: atom_id res chain seq x y z
N MET A 1 9.46 42.52 40.57
CA MET A 1 8.89 42.13 39.26
C MET A 1 7.43 42.58 39.24
N SER A 2 7.04 43.48 38.32
CA SER A 2 5.72 44.13 38.39
C SER A 2 4.58 43.15 38.05
N LEU A 3 3.43 43.33 38.71
CA LEU A 3 2.23 42.52 38.50
C LEU A 3 1.83 42.43 37.01
N ARG A 4 2.04 43.53 36.26
CA ARG A 4 1.77 43.63 34.83
C ARG A 4 2.63 42.68 33.98
N TRP A 5 3.89 42.48 34.36
CA TRP A 5 4.80 41.57 33.64
C TRP A 5 4.45 40.09 33.88
N ARG A 6 3.98 39.76 35.08
CA ARG A 6 3.47 38.41 35.41
C ARG A 6 2.17 38.11 34.67
N ILE A 7 1.26 39.09 34.59
CA ILE A 7 -0.01 38.95 33.87
C ILE A 7 0.26 38.77 32.37
N MET A 8 1.07 39.65 31.74
CA MET A 8 1.38 39.50 30.31
C MET A 8 2.09 38.19 30.00
N GLY A 9 3.05 37.77 30.84
CA GLY A 9 3.71 36.48 30.67
C GLY A 9 2.74 35.30 30.75
N ALA A 10 1.81 35.32 31.70
CA ALA A 10 0.78 34.28 31.83
C ALA A 10 -0.18 34.26 30.62
N THR A 11 -0.59 35.42 30.10
CA THR A 11 -1.49 35.48 28.94
C THR A 11 -0.80 34.94 27.68
N VAL A 12 0.46 35.33 27.44
CA VAL A 12 1.25 34.82 26.32
C VAL A 12 1.45 33.32 26.44
N LEU A 13 1.75 32.82 27.64
CA LEU A 13 1.91 31.38 27.89
C LEU A 13 0.63 30.61 27.58
N VAL A 14 -0.54 31.10 28.00
CA VAL A 14 -1.84 30.46 27.69
C VAL A 14 -2.09 30.43 26.19
N VAL A 15 -1.79 31.51 25.46
CA VAL A 15 -1.97 31.56 23.99
C VAL A 15 -1.04 30.56 23.31
N VAL A 16 0.24 30.53 23.67
CA VAL A 16 1.21 29.57 23.10
C VAL A 16 0.78 28.14 23.40
N LEU A 17 0.34 27.85 24.62
CA LEU A 17 -0.10 26.52 25.02
C LEU A 17 -1.36 26.09 24.27
N ALA A 18 -2.32 27.00 24.06
CA ALA A 18 -3.50 26.73 23.25
C ALA A 18 -3.14 26.43 21.79
N VAL A 19 -2.23 27.20 21.18
CA VAL A 19 -1.74 26.94 19.81
C VAL A 19 -1.04 25.60 19.72
N LEU A 20 -0.16 25.26 20.66
CA LEU A 20 0.54 23.97 20.68
C LEU A 20 -0.43 22.80 20.81
N ILE A 21 -1.45 22.93 21.68
CA ILE A 21 -2.49 21.91 21.82
C ILE A 21 -3.29 21.78 20.52
N SER A 22 -3.68 22.89 19.88
CA SER A 22 -4.40 22.84 18.60
C SER A 22 -3.59 22.17 17.49
N VAL A 23 -2.29 22.47 17.39
CA VAL A 23 -1.39 21.82 16.42
C VAL A 23 -1.23 20.34 16.74
N ALA A 24 -1.03 19.97 18.00
CA ALA A 24 -0.90 18.58 18.42
C ALA A 24 -2.18 17.78 18.11
N VAL A 25 -3.35 18.33 18.44
CA VAL A 25 -4.65 17.71 18.14
C VAL A 25 -4.85 17.58 16.64
N GLY A 26 -4.52 18.61 15.85
CA GLY A 26 -4.58 18.56 14.40
C GLY A 26 -3.66 17.47 13.81
N TYR A 27 -2.42 17.41 14.29
CA TYR A 27 -1.45 16.40 13.88
C TYR A 27 -1.93 14.98 14.19
N TYR A 28 -2.37 14.71 15.43
CA TYR A 28 -2.89 13.39 15.81
C TYR A 28 -4.16 13.02 15.05
N ALA A 29 -5.09 13.96 14.87
CA ALA A 29 -6.32 13.71 14.12
C ALA A 29 -6.04 13.39 12.64
N THR A 30 -5.08 14.08 12.02
CA THR A 30 -4.65 13.80 10.65
C THR A 30 -3.94 12.44 10.55
N GLN A 31 -3.04 12.11 11.48
CA GLN A 31 -2.32 10.84 11.48
C GLN A 31 -3.24 9.63 11.68
N SER A 32 -4.22 9.72 12.59
CA SER A 32 -5.20 8.65 12.80
C SER A 32 -6.11 8.45 11.59
N ARG A 33 -6.51 9.52 10.91
CA ARG A 33 -7.33 9.43 9.69
C ARG A 33 -6.56 8.90 8.49
N LEU A 34 -5.27 9.23 8.36
CA LEU A 34 -4.42 8.66 7.32
C LEU A 34 -4.20 7.16 7.55
N GLY A 35 -3.98 6.71 8.79
CA GLY A 35 -3.87 5.29 9.11
C GLY A 35 -5.14 4.50 8.79
N GLU A 36 -6.31 5.02 9.17
CA GLU A 36 -7.60 4.38 8.89
C GLU A 36 -7.93 4.36 7.39
N PHE A 37 -7.63 5.43 6.65
CA PHE A 37 -7.87 5.51 5.21
C PHE A 37 -6.95 4.58 4.41
N VAL A 38 -5.68 4.46 4.82
CA VAL A 38 -4.69 3.58 4.17
C VAL A 38 -5.02 2.11 4.43
N ASP A 39 -5.49 1.77 5.63
CA ASP A 39 -5.93 0.40 5.96
C ASP A 39 -7.21 0.03 5.20
N GLU A 40 -8.15 0.96 5.03
CA GLU A 40 -9.39 0.72 4.27
C GLU A 40 -9.14 0.56 2.76
N ILE A 41 -8.24 1.37 2.18
CA ILE A 41 -7.83 1.20 0.77
C ILE A 41 -7.11 -0.14 0.56
N GLY A 42 -6.16 -0.49 1.44
CA GLY A 42 -5.44 -1.76 1.34
C GLY A 42 -6.37 -2.98 1.42
N ASP A 43 -7.40 -2.93 2.26
CA ASP A 43 -8.38 -4.01 2.42
C ASP A 43 -9.28 -4.17 1.18
N ASP A 44 -9.85 -3.08 0.66
CA ASP A 44 -10.71 -3.13 -0.52
C ASP A 44 -9.94 -3.53 -1.78
N GLU A 45 -8.69 -3.08 -1.89
CA GLU A 45 -7.80 -3.35 -3.00
C GLU A 45 -7.34 -4.81 -3.00
N ALA A 46 -6.96 -5.38 -1.84
CA ALA A 46 -6.62 -6.80 -1.72
C ALA A 46 -7.79 -7.71 -2.10
N VAL A 47 -9.02 -7.38 -1.69
CA VAL A 47 -10.23 -8.15 -2.03
C VAL A 47 -10.54 -8.07 -3.52
N GLN A 48 -10.47 -6.87 -4.11
CA GLN A 48 -10.69 -6.69 -5.55
C GLN A 48 -9.65 -7.44 -6.38
N LEU A 49 -8.38 -7.35 -5.99
CA LEU A 49 -7.29 -8.05 -6.64
C LEU A 49 -7.44 -9.57 -6.54
N ALA A 50 -7.77 -10.09 -5.36
CA ALA A 50 -8.02 -11.52 -5.16
C ALA A 50 -9.17 -12.01 -6.05
N ARG A 51 -10.24 -11.22 -6.20
CA ARG A 51 -11.38 -11.56 -7.11
C ARG A 51 -10.96 -11.54 -8.57
N ASN A 52 -10.15 -10.57 -9.00
CA ASN A 52 -9.62 -10.51 -10.36
C ASN A 52 -8.73 -11.72 -10.66
N LEU A 53 -7.78 -12.02 -9.78
CA LEU A 53 -6.90 -13.18 -9.89
C LEU A 53 -7.68 -14.50 -9.87
N SER A 54 -8.73 -14.61 -9.05
CA SER A 54 -9.61 -15.79 -9.02
C SER A 54 -10.29 -16.03 -10.37
N ARG A 55 -10.79 -14.95 -11.00
CA ARG A 55 -11.41 -15.02 -12.34
C ARG A 55 -10.40 -15.42 -13.41
N GLU A 56 -9.24 -14.77 -13.42
CA GLU A 56 -8.19 -15.05 -14.40
C GLU A 56 -7.63 -16.47 -14.25
N TYR A 57 -7.36 -16.91 -13.02
CA TYR A 57 -6.94 -18.28 -12.74
C TYR A 57 -7.95 -19.30 -13.24
N THR A 58 -9.24 -19.06 -12.98
CA THR A 58 -10.31 -19.95 -13.43
C THR A 58 -10.42 -19.97 -14.95
N ALA A 59 -10.25 -18.82 -15.60
CA ALA A 59 -10.34 -18.69 -17.05
C ALA A 59 -9.15 -19.33 -17.79
N SER A 60 -7.94 -19.20 -17.25
CA SER A 60 -6.71 -19.75 -17.83
C SER A 60 -6.43 -21.19 -17.39
N GLY A 61 -7.06 -21.64 -16.30
CA GLY A 61 -6.79 -22.94 -15.67
C GLY A 61 -5.47 -23.00 -14.90
N GLY A 62 -4.87 -21.84 -14.56
CA GLY A 62 -3.57 -21.79 -13.89
C GLY A 62 -3.05 -20.38 -13.61
N TRP A 63 -1.78 -20.30 -13.23
CA TRP A 63 -1.12 -19.04 -12.84
C TRP A 63 -0.38 -18.34 -13.98
N ASP A 64 -0.39 -18.90 -15.20
CA ASP A 64 0.38 -18.38 -16.34
C ASP A 64 -0.04 -16.95 -16.76
N THR A 65 -1.26 -16.52 -16.41
CA THR A 65 -1.78 -15.17 -16.70
C THR A 65 -1.66 -14.19 -15.54
N ALA A 66 -1.11 -14.60 -14.40
CA ALA A 66 -1.06 -13.78 -13.19
C ALA A 66 -0.28 -12.48 -13.40
N ASP A 67 0.91 -12.55 -14.00
CA ASP A 67 1.75 -11.37 -14.24
C ASP A 67 1.07 -10.35 -15.16
N ARG A 68 0.38 -10.83 -16.19
CA ARG A 68 -0.42 -9.98 -17.09
C ARG A 68 -1.57 -9.32 -16.34
N ALA A 69 -2.31 -10.09 -15.54
CA ALA A 69 -3.43 -9.58 -14.75
C ALA A 69 -2.99 -8.51 -13.74
N LEU A 70 -1.83 -8.69 -13.10
CA LEU A 70 -1.23 -7.71 -12.19
C LEU A 70 -0.80 -6.45 -12.93
N SER A 71 -0.16 -6.60 -14.10
CA SER A 71 0.26 -5.47 -14.94
C SER A 71 -0.93 -4.65 -15.45
N GLU A 72 -2.00 -5.32 -15.89
CA GLU A 72 -3.26 -4.69 -16.31
C GLU A 72 -3.97 -3.96 -15.16
N ALA A 73 -3.83 -4.46 -13.93
CA ALA A 73 -4.32 -3.80 -12.73
C ALA A 73 -3.42 -2.63 -12.26
N GLY A 74 -2.32 -2.35 -12.96
CA GLY A 74 -1.42 -1.24 -12.67
C GLY A 74 -0.28 -1.56 -11.70
N TYR A 75 -0.16 -2.82 -11.23
CA TYR A 75 0.95 -3.29 -10.41
C TYR A 75 2.14 -3.73 -11.26
N SER A 76 2.48 -2.93 -12.27
CA SER A 76 3.63 -3.18 -13.15
C SER A 76 4.91 -3.30 -12.33
N TYR A 77 5.72 -4.31 -12.65
CA TYR A 77 7.10 -4.47 -12.19
C TYR A 77 7.90 -3.23 -12.59
N GLY A 78 8.05 -2.30 -11.66
CA GLY A 78 8.68 -1.01 -11.90
C GLY A 78 9.68 -0.77 -10.78
N GLU A 79 10.93 -0.55 -11.20
CA GLU A 79 12.06 -0.15 -10.37
C GLU A 79 11.64 0.70 -9.17
N ALA A 80 12.15 0.33 -8.00
CA ALA A 80 12.12 1.16 -6.81
C ALA A 80 12.39 2.63 -7.18
N PRO A 81 11.69 3.61 -6.59
CA PRO A 81 11.90 5.02 -6.89
C PRO A 81 13.28 5.43 -6.37
N GLY A 82 14.32 5.22 -7.18
CA GLY A 82 15.71 5.41 -6.77
C GLY A 82 16.73 5.42 -7.90
N GLY A 83 16.30 5.39 -9.17
CA GLY A 83 17.20 5.50 -10.33
C GLY A 83 17.08 6.86 -10.99
N GLU A 84 18.02 7.78 -10.70
CA GLU A 84 18.32 8.88 -11.62
C GLU A 84 18.84 8.27 -12.94
N GLY A 85 17.97 8.20 -13.94
CA GLY A 85 18.30 7.64 -15.26
C GLY A 85 17.52 8.37 -16.35
N SER A 86 18.24 9.16 -17.13
CA SER A 86 17.75 9.96 -18.25
C SER A 86 17.18 9.08 -19.38
N ASP A 87 16.00 9.43 -19.90
CA ASP A 87 15.74 9.29 -21.34
C ASP A 87 14.63 10.24 -21.80
N ASP A 88 14.89 10.87 -22.94
CA ASP A 88 14.04 11.80 -23.67
C ASP A 88 12.89 11.04 -24.36
N GLY A 89 11.65 11.47 -24.16
CA GLY A 89 10.51 10.88 -24.88
C GLY A 89 9.18 11.55 -24.53
N GLU A 90 8.68 12.35 -25.46
CA GLU A 90 7.40 13.06 -25.47
C GLU A 90 6.17 12.16 -25.19
N GLU A 91 5.14 12.79 -24.62
CA GLU A 91 3.71 12.40 -24.59
C GLU A 91 3.29 11.32 -23.57
N ASP A 92 2.89 11.73 -22.36
CA ASP A 92 1.47 11.85 -21.93
C ASP A 92 1.41 12.18 -20.42
N HIS A 93 1.40 13.48 -20.09
CA HIS A 93 1.34 13.97 -18.70
C HIS A 93 -0.09 13.92 -18.13
N LEU A 94 -0.70 12.74 -18.10
CA LEU A 94 -1.91 12.51 -17.32
C LEU A 94 -1.59 11.64 -16.12
N GLU A 95 -1.59 12.30 -14.96
CA GLU A 95 -1.91 11.68 -13.68
C GLU A 95 -0.95 10.57 -13.23
N ALA A 96 0.32 10.93 -13.01
CA ALA A 96 1.09 10.32 -11.92
C ALA A 96 0.48 10.76 -10.57
N LEU A 97 -0.77 10.34 -10.32
CA LEU A 97 -1.32 10.22 -8.98
C LEU A 97 -0.28 9.44 -8.17
N HIS A 98 0.03 9.94 -6.98
CA HIS A 98 0.83 9.26 -5.97
C HIS A 98 0.52 7.76 -5.98
N ARG A 99 1.32 6.97 -6.71
CA ARG A 99 1.33 5.52 -6.57
C ARG A 99 2.06 5.31 -5.26
N ASP A 100 1.30 5.34 -4.17
CA ASP A 100 1.79 4.79 -2.92
C ASP A 100 2.38 3.41 -3.26
N PRO A 101 3.63 3.11 -2.87
CA PRO A 101 4.30 1.89 -3.30
C PRO A 101 3.62 0.67 -2.63
N VAL A 102 2.54 0.21 -3.24
CA VAL A 102 1.82 -1.01 -2.85
C VAL A 102 2.61 -2.19 -3.38
N ARG A 103 3.17 -2.97 -2.46
CA ARG A 103 3.81 -4.24 -2.77
C ARG A 103 2.74 -5.32 -2.86
N VAL A 104 2.77 -6.06 -3.96
CA VAL A 104 1.88 -7.18 -4.22
C VAL A 104 2.70 -8.44 -4.42
N VAL A 105 2.44 -9.44 -3.58
CA VAL A 105 3.07 -10.76 -3.68
C VAL A 105 1.99 -11.82 -3.83
N VAL A 106 2.07 -12.60 -4.92
CA VAL A 106 1.18 -13.74 -5.13
C VAL A 106 1.91 -15.02 -4.73
N VAL A 107 1.24 -15.84 -3.93
CA VAL A 107 1.77 -17.06 -3.35
C VAL A 107 0.86 -18.23 -3.71
N GLY A 108 1.44 -19.34 -4.16
CA GLY A 108 0.72 -20.56 -4.47
C GLY A 108 0.13 -21.25 -3.24
N SER A 109 -0.73 -22.24 -3.46
CA SER A 109 -1.29 -23.09 -2.38
C SER A 109 -0.23 -23.87 -1.60
N ASP A 110 0.96 -24.06 -2.18
CA ASP A 110 2.13 -24.67 -1.56
C ASP A 110 2.97 -23.71 -0.69
N GLY A 111 2.54 -22.44 -0.59
CA GLY A 111 3.24 -21.42 0.16
C GLY A 111 4.48 -20.86 -0.54
N ARG A 112 4.66 -21.15 -1.84
CA ARG A 112 5.77 -20.58 -2.62
C ARG A 112 5.34 -19.33 -3.35
N VAL A 113 6.25 -18.36 -3.43
CA VAL A 113 6.07 -17.14 -4.21
C VAL A 113 5.92 -17.53 -5.67
N LEU A 114 4.86 -17.06 -6.30
CA LEU A 114 4.65 -17.14 -7.74
C LEU A 114 5.20 -15.89 -8.40
N THR A 115 4.86 -14.73 -7.85
CA THR A 115 5.32 -13.45 -8.36
C THR A 115 5.35 -12.38 -7.27
N ASP A 116 6.25 -11.42 -7.42
CA ASP A 116 6.46 -10.28 -6.51
C ASP A 116 6.72 -9.04 -7.36
N ASN A 117 5.85 -8.04 -7.28
CA ASN A 117 5.96 -6.83 -8.09
C ASN A 117 7.24 -6.04 -7.82
N PHE A 118 7.85 -6.20 -6.63
CA PHE A 118 9.10 -5.52 -6.26
C PHE A 118 10.34 -6.35 -6.59
N SER A 119 10.17 -7.57 -7.12
CA SER A 119 11.26 -8.49 -7.48
C SER A 119 12.24 -8.81 -6.34
N GLU A 120 11.84 -8.58 -5.08
CA GLU A 120 12.67 -8.91 -3.91
C GLU A 120 12.61 -10.40 -3.58
N LEU A 121 11.47 -11.04 -3.85
CA LEU A 121 11.26 -12.48 -3.67
C LEU A 121 11.29 -13.18 -5.02
N LEU A 122 12.11 -14.24 -5.13
CA LEU A 122 12.20 -15.02 -6.35
C LEU A 122 11.06 -16.05 -6.44
N PRO A 123 10.50 -16.28 -7.64
CA PRO A 123 9.53 -17.34 -7.86
C PRO A 123 10.05 -18.70 -7.37
N GLY A 124 9.19 -19.44 -6.68
CA GLY A 124 9.50 -20.74 -6.09
C GLY A 124 10.14 -20.69 -4.70
N GLN A 125 10.50 -19.52 -4.16
CA GLN A 125 10.94 -19.40 -2.77
C GLN A 125 9.77 -19.51 -1.79
N PRO A 126 9.99 -20.02 -0.56
CA PRO A 126 8.96 -19.94 0.48
C PRO A 126 8.66 -18.48 0.80
N ALA A 127 7.38 -18.11 0.82
CA ALA A 127 6.98 -16.75 1.17
C ALA A 127 7.27 -16.48 2.67
N PRO A 128 8.00 -15.39 3.00
CA PRO A 128 8.12 -14.95 4.39
C PRO A 128 6.77 -14.41 4.91
N ASP A 129 6.68 -14.17 6.22
CA ASP A 129 5.51 -13.52 6.81
C ASP A 129 5.49 -12.04 6.38
N LEU A 130 4.68 -11.73 5.37
CA LEU A 130 4.52 -10.38 4.83
C LEU A 130 3.48 -9.67 5.69
N GLY A 131 3.86 -8.57 6.34
CA GLY A 131 3.03 -7.83 7.30
C GLY A 131 1.79 -7.11 6.74
N GLY A 132 1.44 -7.36 5.47
CA GLY A 132 0.30 -6.78 4.75
C GLY A 132 -0.96 -7.64 4.79
N ARG A 133 -2.00 -7.18 4.06
CA ARG A 133 -3.29 -7.87 3.98
C ARG A 133 -3.17 -9.11 3.10
N ARG A 134 -3.61 -10.25 3.64
CA ARG A 134 -3.63 -11.54 2.93
C ARG A 134 -5.05 -11.92 2.54
N GLU A 135 -5.30 -12.09 1.24
CA GLU A 135 -6.59 -12.54 0.72
C GLU A 135 -6.44 -13.84 -0.09
N PRO A 136 -7.37 -14.80 0.05
CA PRO A 136 -7.30 -16.07 -0.69
C PRO A 136 -7.74 -15.88 -2.14
N VAL A 137 -6.96 -16.44 -3.06
CA VAL A 137 -7.36 -16.60 -4.46
C VAL A 137 -7.97 -17.98 -4.62
N SER A 138 -9.19 -18.06 -5.15
CA SER A 138 -9.93 -19.31 -5.28
C SER A 138 -10.23 -19.62 -6.74
N ASP A 139 -10.13 -20.90 -7.10
CA ASP A 139 -10.71 -21.37 -8.35
C ASP A 139 -12.24 -21.34 -8.22
N LEU A 140 -12.91 -20.56 -9.06
CA LEU A 140 -14.36 -20.34 -9.00
C LEU A 140 -15.14 -21.57 -9.51
N THR A 141 -14.49 -22.50 -10.20
CA THR A 141 -15.12 -23.76 -10.64
C THR A 141 -15.23 -24.74 -9.49
N THR A 142 -14.16 -24.89 -8.70
CA THR A 142 -14.06 -25.86 -7.60
C THR A 142 -14.35 -25.23 -6.24
N ASN A 143 -14.40 -23.90 -6.17
CA ASN A 143 -14.50 -23.10 -4.95
C ASN A 143 -13.39 -23.44 -3.93
N GLN A 144 -12.22 -23.86 -4.41
CA GLN A 144 -11.06 -24.16 -3.57
C GLN A 144 -10.03 -23.04 -3.64
N PRO A 145 -9.38 -22.71 -2.50
CA PRO A 145 -8.27 -21.77 -2.49
C PRO A 145 -7.07 -22.39 -3.22
N VAL A 146 -6.59 -21.70 -4.25
CA VAL A 146 -5.46 -22.12 -5.09
C VAL A 146 -4.19 -21.31 -4.79
N GLY A 147 -4.31 -20.26 -3.99
CA GLY A 147 -3.21 -19.44 -3.53
C GLY A 147 -3.69 -18.28 -2.67
N TYR A 148 -2.77 -17.34 -2.43
CA TYR A 148 -2.99 -16.14 -1.63
C TYR A 148 -2.33 -14.96 -2.32
N VAL A 149 -2.95 -13.79 -2.21
CA VAL A 149 -2.33 -12.51 -2.56
C VAL A 149 -2.06 -11.74 -1.28
N TYR A 150 -0.86 -11.19 -1.18
CA TYR A 150 -0.44 -10.27 -0.12
C TYR A 150 -0.36 -8.89 -0.73
N VAL A 151 -1.03 -7.93 -0.10
CA VAL A 151 -0.98 -6.52 -0.46
C VAL A 151 -0.45 -5.77 0.75
N ASP A 152 0.74 -5.20 0.59
CA ASP A 152 1.42 -4.42 1.62
C ASP A 152 1.58 -2.99 1.13
N VAL A 153 0.83 -2.07 1.74
CA VAL A 153 0.96 -0.64 1.45
C VAL A 153 2.14 -0.14 2.27
N ASN A 154 3.26 0.18 1.62
CA ASN A 154 4.49 0.54 2.33
C ASN A 154 4.29 1.84 3.12
N ARG A 155 4.10 1.69 4.43
CA ARG A 155 3.86 2.80 5.37
C ARG A 155 5.10 3.66 5.62
N GLU A 156 6.30 3.26 5.15
CA GLU A 156 7.53 4.02 5.35
C GLU A 156 7.62 5.31 4.50
N PHE A 157 6.71 5.49 3.55
CA PHE A 157 6.64 6.68 2.70
C PHE A 157 5.53 7.68 3.08
N LEU A 158 4.82 7.44 4.20
CA LEU A 158 3.90 8.39 4.85
C LEU A 158 4.61 9.24 5.92
#